data_AF-A0A1G6GXI2-F1
#
_entry.id   AF-A0A1G6GXI2-F1
#
_cell.length_a   1.000
_cell.length_b   1.000
_cell.length_c   1.000
_cell.angle_alpha   90.00
_cell.angle_beta   90.00
_cell.angle_gamma   90.00
#
_symmetry.space_group_name_H-M   'P 1'
#
loop_
_entity.id
_entity.type
_entity.pdbx_description
1 polymer ?
#
loop_
_entity_poly.entity_id
_entity_poly.type
_entity_poly.pdbx_seq_one_letter_code
_entity_poly.pdbx_strand_id
1 'polypeptide(L)' 'MELVSQALQNPLNNLLGIFLLLTLIIVITITVSLLALKLIPNQLSWRLKSAITGSLTFIIAILWVVFVVLGQFN' A
#
# COMPACT_ATOMS: atom_id res chain seq x y z
N MET A 1 -4.18 -21.30 12.13
CA MET A 1 -4.05 -20.01 12.85
C MET A 1 -2.61 -19.69 13.26
N GLU A 2 -1.74 -20.69 13.48
CA GLU A 2 -0.33 -20.45 13.81
C GLU A 2 0.45 -19.67 12.74
N LEU A 3 0.27 -19.98 11.44
CA LEU A 3 0.96 -19.27 10.36
C LEU A 3 0.64 -17.77 10.32
N VAL A 4 -0.62 -17.41 10.60
CA VAL A 4 -1.06 -16.01 10.67
C VAL A 4 -0.53 -15.35 11.94
N SER A 5 -0.53 -16.06 13.06
CA SER A 5 0.02 -15.56 14.32
C SER A 5 1.54 -15.30 14.23
N GLN A 6 2.29 -16.21 13.63
CA GLN A 6 3.73 -16.06 13.38
C GLN A 6 4.02 -14.92 12.39
N ALA A 7 3.20 -14.79 11.34
CA ALA A 7 3.31 -13.69 10.40
C ALA A 7 3.00 -12.33 11.05
N LEU A 8 2.19 -12.27 12.10
CA LEU A 8 1.89 -11.02 12.82
C LEU A 8 2.95 -10.66 13.87
N GLN A 9 3.65 -11.66 14.43
CA GLN A 9 4.71 -11.41 15.42
C GLN A 9 6.00 -10.88 14.78
N ASN A 10 6.37 -11.37 13.60
CA ASN A 10 7.53 -10.88 12.84
C ASN A 10 7.17 -10.71 11.36
N PRO A 11 6.39 -9.66 11.02
CA PRO A 11 5.81 -9.52 9.69
C PRO A 11 6.84 -9.23 8.59
N LEU A 12 8.00 -8.66 8.93
CA LEU A 12 9.06 -8.39 7.96
C LEU A 12 9.92 -9.62 7.63
N ASN A 13 9.95 -10.63 8.50
CA ASN A 13 10.75 -11.85 8.29
C ASN A 13 9.93 -12.99 7.68
N ASN A 14 8.66 -12.76 7.37
CA ASN A 14 7.75 -13.76 6.81
C ASN A 14 7.12 -13.20 5.54
N LEU A 15 7.20 -13.94 4.43
CA LEU A 15 6.64 -13.52 3.14
C LEU A 15 5.14 -13.22 3.23
N LEU A 16 4.39 -13.99 4.04
CA LEU A 16 2.97 -13.74 4.28
C LEU A 16 2.76 -12.45 5.09
N GLY A 17 3.63 -12.15 6.04
CA GLY A 17 3.61 -10.91 6.81
C GLY A 17 3.88 -9.68 5.95
N ILE A 18 4.88 -9.75 5.06
CA ILE A 18 5.20 -8.69 4.10
C ILE A 18 4.02 -8.44 3.16
N PHE A 19 3.37 -9.50 2.69
CA PHE A 19 2.19 -9.39 1.82
C PHE A 19 0.99 -8.77 2.55
N LEU A 20 0.74 -9.16 3.80
CA LEU A 20 -0.33 -8.58 4.61
C LEU A 20 -0.08 -7.09 4.90
N LEU A 21 1.16 -6.72 5.23
CA LEU A 21 1.54 -5.32 5.42
C LEU A 21 1.38 -4.50 4.14
N LEU A 22 1.81 -5.02 2.99
CA LEU A 22 1.61 -4.36 1.70
C LEU A 22 0.13 -4.14 1.41
N THR A 23 -0.70 -5.16 1.65
CA THR A 23 -2.16 -5.07 1.45
C THR A 23 -2.76 -3.99 2.34
N LEU A 24 -2.37 -3.94 3.61
CA LEU A 24 -2.82 -2.91 4.55
C LEU A 24 -2.41 -1.51 4.08
N ILE A 25 -1.17 -1.35 3.64
CA ILE A 25 -0.65 -0.07 3.14
C ILE A 25 -1.42 0.38 1.90
N ILE A 26 -1.66 -0.51 0.94
CA ILE A 26 -2.44 -0.21 -0.27
C ILE A 26 -3.84 0.27 0.10
N VAL A 27 -4.53 -0.42 1.01
CA VAL A 27 -5.87 -0.04 1.47
C VAL A 27 -5.86 1.35 2.14
N ILE A 28 -4.86 1.61 3.00
CA ILE A 28 -4.70 2.92 3.64
C ILE A 28 -4.43 4.01 2.59
N THR A 29 -3.51 3.77 1.65
CA THR A 29 -3.19 4.71 0.57
C THR A 29 -4.41 5.06 -0.27
N ILE A 30 -5.18 4.07 -0.69
CA ILE A 30 -6.41 4.29 -1.47
C ILE A 30 -7.40 5.11 -0.65
N THR A 31 -7.62 4.74 0.62
CA THR A 31 -8.58 5.42 1.51
C THR A 31 -8.19 6.88 1.73
N VAL A 32 -6.91 7.14 2.07
CA VAL A 32 -6.39 8.49 2.30
C VAL A 32 -6.42 9.32 1.01
N SER A 33 -6.05 8.74 -0.13
CA SER A 33 -6.08 9.43 -1.43
C SER A 33 -7.51 9.82 -1.81
N LEU A 34 -8.48 8.92 -1.62
CA LEU A 34 -9.89 9.20 -1.90
C LEU A 34 -10.44 10.29 -0.97
N LEU A 35 -10.12 10.26 0.32
CA LEU A 35 -10.51 11.29 1.28
C LEU A 35 -9.89 12.65 0.93
N ALA A 36 -8.60 12.68 0.59
CA ALA A 36 -7.90 13.89 0.17
C ALA A 36 -8.52 14.48 -1.12
N LEU A 37 -8.83 13.64 -2.11
CA LEU A 37 -9.48 14.04 -3.36
C LEU A 37 -10.95 14.46 -3.19
N LYS A 38 -11.59 14.14 -2.05
CA LYS A 38 -12.93 14.62 -1.69
C LYS A 38 -12.90 16.02 -1.07
N LEU A 39 -11.79 16.40 -0.41
CA LEU A 39 -11.60 17.73 0.18
C LEU A 39 -11.31 18.81 -0.87
N ILE A 40 -10.89 18.43 -2.08
CA ILE A 40 -10.65 19.37 -3.18
C ILE A 40 -12.01 19.72 -3.81
N PRO A 41 -12.48 20.98 -3.74
CA PRO A 41 -13.80 21.40 -4.23
C PRO A 41 -13.92 21.36 -5.76
N ASN A 42 -12.82 21.12 -6.48
CA ASN A 42 -12.81 21.06 -7.94
C ASN A 42 -13.37 19.73 -8.47
N GLN A 43 -14.19 19.80 -9.53
CA GLN A 43 -14.77 18.63 -10.22
C GLN A 43 -13.73 17.93 -11.11
N LEU A 44 -12.60 17.53 -10.50
CA LEU A 44 -11.66 16.64 -11.16
C LEU A 44 -12.42 15.42 -11.69
N SER A 45 -12.32 15.20 -13.00
CA SER A 45 -13.02 14.11 -13.65
C SER A 45 -12.65 12.79 -12.98
N TRP A 46 -13.62 11.88 -12.89
CA TRP A 46 -13.43 10.59 -12.21
C TRP A 46 -12.20 9.83 -12.75
N ARG A 47 -11.92 9.99 -14.05
CA ARG A 47 -10.72 9.44 -14.71
C ARG A 47 -9.41 9.98 -14.12
N LEU A 48 -9.31 11.28 -13.87
CA LEU A 48 -8.09 11.87 -13.30
C LEU A 48 -7.92 11.49 -11.83
N LYS A 49 -9.00 11.45 -11.06
CA LYS A 49 -8.97 10.95 -9.66
C LYS A 49 -8.46 9.51 -9.59
N SER A 50 -8.95 8.66 -10.50
CA SER A 50 -8.50 7.26 -10.61
C SER A 50 -7.04 7.17 -11.08
N ALA A 51 -6.62 7.99 -12.04
CA ALA A 51 -5.25 8.00 -12.53
C ALA A 51 -4.26 8.44 -11.44
N ILE A 52 -4.60 9.48 -10.66
CA ILE A 52 -3.79 9.95 -9.54
C ILE A 52 -3.70 8.87 -8.47
N THR A 53 -4.84 8.32 -8.03
CA THR A 53 -4.86 7.28 -6.99
C THR A 53 -4.10 6.03 -7.44
N GLY A 54 -4.31 5.59 -8.68
CA GLY A 54 -3.60 4.44 -9.25
C GLY A 54 -2.09 4.67 -9.34
N SER A 55 -1.67 5.85 -9.82
CA SER A 55 -0.24 6.20 -9.90
C SER A 55 0.40 6.25 -8.52
N LEU A 56 -0.28 6.83 -7.53
CA LEU A 56 0.20 6.88 -6.16
C LEU A 56 0.35 5.48 -5.55
N THR A 57 -0.66 4.64 -5.76
CA THR A 57 -0.66 3.25 -5.28
C THR A 57 0.46 2.44 -5.94
N PHE A 58 0.69 2.64 -7.24
CA PHE A 58 1.76 1.98 -7.98
C PHE A 58 3.15 2.42 -7.51
N ILE A 59 3.36 3.72 -7.28
CA ILE A 59 4.61 4.25 -6.74
C ILE A 59 4.87 3.65 -5.35
N ILE A 60 3.87 3.61 -4.48
CA ILE A 60 4.00 3.04 -3.14
C ILE A 60 4.31 1.53 -3.19
N ALA A 61 3.68 0.79 -4.11
CA ALA A 61 4.00 -0.62 -4.32
C ALA A 61 5.45 -0.84 -4.78
N ILE A 62 5.96 0.00 -5.69
CA ILE A 62 7.37 -0.05 -6.11
C ILE A 62 8.30 0.26 -4.94
N LEU A 63 8.05 1.35 -4.20
CA LEU A 63 8.85 1.73 -3.04
C LEU A 63 8.86 0.61 -2.00
N TRP A 64 7.72 -0.05 -1.78
CA TRP A 64 7.63 -1.20 -0.90
C TRP A 64 8.56 -2.34 -1.34
N VAL A 65 8.52 -2.71 -2.62
CA VAL A 65 9.41 -3.76 -3.16
C VAL A 65 10.88 -3.36 -2.99
N VAL A 66 11.23 -2.11 -3.30
CA VAL A 66 12.63 -1.66 -3.24
C VAL A 66 13.15 -1.61 -1.79
N PHE A 67 12.41 -1.02 -0.87
CA PHE A 67 12.90 -0.81 0.50
C PHE A 67 12.69 -2.03 1.39
N VAL A 68 11.55 -2.72 1.25
CA VAL A 68 11.18 -3.82 2.14
C VAL A 68 11.57 -5.16 1.57
N VAL A 69 11.35 -5.42 0.27
CA VAL A 69 11.67 -6.74 -0.29
C VAL A 69 13.16 -6.82 -0.64
N LEU A 70 13.71 -5.89 -1.42
CA LEU A 70 15.12 -5.90 -1.77
C LEU A 70 16.03 -5.60 -0.57
N GLY A 71 15.57 -4.77 0.37
CA GLY A 71 16.26 -4.53 1.64
C GLY A 71 16.37 -5.74 2.56
N GLN A 72 15.63 -6.83 2.31
CA GLN A 72 15.77 -8.09 3.06
C GLN A 72 16.89 -8.98 2.51
N PHE A 73 17.34 -8.74 1.27
CA PHE A 73 18.39 -9.53 0.62
C PHE A 73 19.78 -8.90 0.73
N ASN A 74 19.90 -7.77 1.43
CA ASN A 74 21.10 -6.96 1.57
C ASN A 74 21.47 -6.80 3.04
#